data_AF-A0A1F8RZR8-F1
#
_entry.id   AF-A0A1F8RZR8-F1
#
_cell.length_a   1.000
_cell.length_b   1.000
_cell.length_c   1.000
_cell.angle_alpha   90.00
_cell.angle_beta   90.00
_cell.angle_gamma   90.00
#
_symmetry.space_group_name_H-M   'P 1'
#
loop_
_entity.id
_entity.type
_entity.pdbx_description
1 polymer ?
#
loop_
_entity_poly.entity_id
_entity_poly.type
_entity_poly.pdbx_seq_one_letter_code
_entity_poly.pdbx_strand_id
1 'polypeptide(L)'
;MSASDAAHGETTAAIRLRVVRAGQFDIHAAQRELTDLVWLGTATGGPVDEPGMHRIAADLELAVRDGSGPGPVRKAAFIDLGPLEVTDDGLTVPVSWHSATFAPLFPVFVGQLRVGRGGLVVDGRYTPPFGRLGLVIDATLLRFIARRTAQAFLERVAAHFEAQLPADAARDP
;
A
#
# COMPACT_ATOMS: atom_id res chain seq x y z
N MET A 1 -15.97 -1.58 41.79
CA MET A 1 -16.57 -0.27 41.43
C MET A 1 -15.47 0.55 40.77
N SER A 2 -15.20 0.40 39.47
CA SER A 2 -15.96 0.84 38.27
C SER A 2 -16.05 2.36 38.08
N ALA A 3 -15.29 2.83 37.08
CA ALA A 3 -15.67 3.72 35.96
C ALA A 3 -14.39 3.80 35.10
N SER A 4 -14.17 3.02 34.03
CA SER A 4 -14.95 2.89 32.79
C SER A 4 -15.55 4.23 32.37
N ASP A 5 -14.75 5.01 31.65
CA ASP A 5 -15.28 6.09 30.85
C ASP A 5 -14.53 6.18 29.50
N ALA A 6 -15.27 5.74 28.47
CA ALA A 6 -15.27 6.30 27.13
C ALA A 6 -14.01 6.26 26.26
N ALA A 7 -13.46 5.07 26.01
CA ALA A 7 -12.92 4.80 24.67
C ALA A 7 -14.10 4.60 23.71
N HIS A 8 -14.63 5.71 23.16
CA HIS A 8 -15.53 5.67 22.01
C HIS A 8 -14.74 5.21 20.78
N GLY A 9 -14.46 3.91 20.73
CA GLY A 9 -14.03 3.24 19.51
C GLY A 9 -15.22 3.19 18.56
N GLU A 10 -15.49 4.31 17.88
CA GLU A 10 -16.30 4.30 16.67
C GLU A 10 -15.67 3.28 15.73
N THR A 11 -16.30 2.12 15.63
CA THR A 11 -15.89 1.05 14.73
C THR A 11 -16.10 1.55 13.31
N THR A 12 -15.08 2.25 12.79
CA THR A 12 -15.10 2.70 11.41
C THR A 12 -15.14 1.45 10.54
N ALA A 13 -16.22 1.28 9.77
CA ALA A 13 -16.42 0.10 8.97
C ALA A 13 -15.31 0.00 7.91
N ALA A 14 -14.36 -0.90 8.13
CA ALA A 14 -13.23 -1.10 7.24
C ALA A 14 -13.72 -1.63 5.87
N ILE A 15 -13.49 -0.86 4.81
CA ILE A 15 -14.01 -1.11 3.47
C ILE A 15 -13.03 -1.99 2.70
N ARG A 16 -13.54 -3.06 2.07
CA ARG A 16 -12.71 -3.94 1.22
C ARG A 16 -12.13 -3.17 0.04
N LEU A 17 -10.85 -3.39 -0.21
CA LEU A 17 -10.12 -2.93 -1.38
C LEU A 17 -9.43 -4.13 -2.02
N ARG A 18 -9.54 -4.24 -3.33
CA ARG A 18 -8.74 -5.16 -4.14
C ARG A 18 -8.38 -4.48 -5.45
N VAL A 19 -7.09 -4.46 -5.76
CA VAL A 19 -6.54 -3.93 -7.00
C VAL A 19 -5.64 -4.99 -7.61
N VAL A 20 -5.71 -5.13 -8.92
CA VAL A 20 -4.90 -6.06 -9.70
C VAL A 20 -4.15 -5.27 -10.75
N ARG A 21 -2.87 -5.59 -10.93
CA ARG A 21 -2.02 -5.11 -12.02
C ARG A 21 -1.52 -6.35 -12.77
N ALA A 22 -2.08 -6.63 -13.94
CA ALA A 22 -1.66 -7.77 -14.77
C ALA A 22 -0.26 -7.52 -15.36
N GLY A 23 0.58 -8.55 -15.47
CA GLY A 23 1.95 -8.42 -15.96
C GLY A 23 2.70 -9.74 -15.86
N GLN A 24 3.86 -9.84 -16.51
CA GLN A 24 4.73 -10.99 -16.35
C GLN A 24 5.84 -10.65 -15.37
N PHE A 25 5.97 -11.44 -14.30
CA PHE A 25 6.94 -11.20 -13.24
C PHE A 25 7.77 -12.44 -12.97
N ASP A 26 9.10 -12.27 -12.89
CA ASP A 26 10.01 -13.29 -12.38
C ASP A 26 9.88 -13.34 -10.85
N ILE A 27 9.36 -14.47 -10.34
CA ILE A 27 9.11 -14.69 -8.91
C ILE A 27 10.41 -14.71 -8.11
N HIS A 28 11.50 -15.28 -8.66
CA HIS A 28 12.79 -15.31 -7.97
C HIS A 28 13.42 -13.93 -7.91
N ALA A 29 13.27 -13.13 -8.97
CA ALA A 29 13.68 -11.72 -8.94
C ALA A 29 12.86 -10.94 -7.90
N ALA A 30 11.53 -11.03 -7.95
CA ALA A 30 10.64 -10.37 -7.01
C ALA A 30 10.94 -10.76 -5.54
N GLN A 31 11.26 -12.03 -5.27
CA GLN A 31 11.64 -12.50 -3.94
C GLN A 31 12.92 -11.81 -3.43
N ARG A 32 13.94 -11.66 -4.28
CA ARG A 32 15.17 -10.94 -3.92
C ARG A 32 14.87 -9.47 -3.61
N GLU A 33 14.11 -8.81 -4.47
CA GLU A 33 13.74 -7.39 -4.31
C GLU A 33 12.83 -7.13 -3.10
N LEU A 34 12.02 -8.11 -2.68
CA LEU A 34 11.21 -8.00 -1.47
C LEU A 34 12.01 -8.28 -0.19
N THR A 35 13.23 -8.80 -0.32
CA THR A 35 14.17 -8.96 0.81
C THR A 35 15.00 -7.69 1.04
N ASP A 36 15.22 -6.86 0.01
CA ASP A 36 15.90 -5.58 0.10
C ASP A 36 15.02 -4.42 -0.41
N LEU A 37 14.40 -3.71 0.53
CA LEU A 37 13.35 -2.73 0.27
C LEU A 37 13.87 -1.31 -0.03
N VAL A 38 15.18 -1.13 -0.27
CA VAL A 38 15.78 0.20 -0.52
C VAL A 38 15.17 0.91 -1.73
N TRP A 39 14.70 0.16 -2.73
CA TRP A 39 14.02 0.72 -3.91
C TRP A 39 12.64 1.34 -3.59
N LEU A 40 12.00 0.89 -2.51
CA LEU A 40 10.66 1.34 -2.11
C LEU A 40 10.70 2.66 -1.32
N GLY A 41 11.81 2.97 -0.67
CA GLY A 41 11.99 4.22 0.06
C GLY A 41 13.07 4.13 1.13
N THR A 42 12.97 4.98 2.14
CA THR A 42 13.94 5.04 3.23
C THR A 42 13.46 4.18 4.41
N ALA A 43 14.24 3.19 4.82
CA ALA A 43 13.94 2.41 6.02
C ALA A 43 14.03 3.30 7.28
N THR A 44 13.00 3.32 8.11
CA THR A 44 12.95 4.18 9.31
C THR A 44 12.89 3.41 10.64
N GLY A 45 13.11 2.09 10.61
CA GLY A 45 12.92 1.19 11.75
C GLY A 45 11.46 0.77 11.87
N GLY A 46 11.20 -0.54 11.93
CA GLY A 46 9.86 -1.12 12.01
C GLY A 46 9.10 -0.73 13.29
N PRO A 47 7.78 -0.99 13.35
CA PRO A 47 7.04 -0.95 14.61
C PRO A 47 7.75 -1.81 15.65
N VAL A 48 8.05 -1.25 16.83
CA VAL A 48 8.76 -1.96 17.91
C VAL A 48 8.00 -3.21 18.35
N ASP A 49 6.68 -3.20 18.21
CA ASP A 49 5.77 -4.22 18.72
C ASP A 49 5.47 -5.35 17.71
N GLU A 50 5.92 -5.23 16.44
CA GLU A 50 5.67 -6.22 15.39
C GLU A 50 7.00 -6.70 14.76
N PRO A 51 7.67 -7.69 15.38
CA PRO A 51 8.93 -8.24 14.87
C PRO A 51 8.78 -8.76 13.44
N GLY A 52 9.74 -8.41 12.56
CA GLY A 52 9.71 -8.80 11.15
C GLY A 52 8.92 -7.86 10.23
N MET A 53 8.33 -6.79 10.78
CA MET A 53 7.74 -5.72 10.00
C MET A 53 8.80 -4.65 9.68
N HIS A 54 8.95 -4.32 8.41
CA HIS A 54 9.85 -3.29 7.90
C HIS A 54 9.06 -2.03 7.56
N ARG A 55 9.35 -0.93 8.26
CA ARG A 55 8.76 0.38 7.96
C ARG A 55 9.61 1.16 6.98
N ILE A 56 9.00 1.52 5.88
CA ILE A 56 9.58 2.33 4.80
C ILE A 56 8.87 3.67 4.74
N ALA A 57 9.62 4.76 4.88
CA ALA A 57 9.14 6.10 4.55
C ALA A 57 9.22 6.32 3.04
N ALA A 58 8.09 6.64 2.44
CA ALA A 58 7.97 6.88 1.01
C ALA A 58 6.84 7.88 0.70
N ASP A 59 6.90 8.49 -0.47
CA ASP A 59 5.74 9.23 -0.98
C ASP A 59 4.77 8.29 -1.67
N LEU A 60 3.50 8.36 -1.27
CA LEU A 60 2.40 7.73 -1.97
C LEU A 60 1.58 8.76 -2.75
N GLU A 61 1.11 8.35 -3.92
CA GLU A 61 0.26 9.17 -4.79
C GLU A 61 -1.19 9.14 -4.32
N LEU A 62 -1.80 10.32 -4.19
CA LEU A 62 -3.22 10.50 -3.96
C LEU A 62 -3.83 11.14 -5.21
N ALA A 63 -4.89 10.52 -5.73
CA ALA A 63 -5.65 11.05 -6.85
C ALA A 63 -6.59 12.19 -6.41
N VAL A 64 -6.01 13.21 -5.80
CA VAL A 64 -6.65 14.47 -5.43
C VAL A 64 -5.83 15.58 -6.07
N ARG A 65 -6.49 16.66 -6.48
CA ARG A 65 -5.84 17.91 -6.88
C ARG A 65 -5.96 18.89 -5.70
N ASP A 66 -4.86 19.49 -5.30
CA ASP A 66 -4.85 20.53 -4.25
C ASP A 66 -4.78 21.95 -4.82
N GLY A 67 -4.90 22.10 -6.15
CA GLY A 67 -4.84 23.38 -6.85
C GLY A 67 -3.43 23.94 -7.03
N SER A 68 -2.39 23.26 -6.51
CA SER A 68 -1.00 23.70 -6.62
C SER A 68 -0.30 23.27 -7.91
N GLY A 69 -0.91 22.38 -8.70
CA GLY A 69 -0.35 21.91 -9.98
C GLY A 69 -1.25 20.95 -10.75
N PRO A 70 -0.85 20.55 -11.98
CA PRO A 70 -1.67 19.73 -12.89
C PRO A 70 -1.69 18.22 -12.57
N GLY A 71 -1.04 17.76 -11.48
CA GLY A 71 -0.84 16.35 -11.17
C GLY A 71 -1.55 15.86 -9.90
N PRO A 72 -1.54 14.54 -9.66
CA PRO A 72 -1.94 13.96 -8.38
C PRO A 72 -0.97 14.41 -7.27
N VAL A 73 -1.49 14.55 -6.05
CA VAL A 73 -0.70 14.99 -4.90
C VAL A 73 0.10 13.82 -4.34
N ARG A 74 1.39 14.03 -4.11
CA ARG A 74 2.24 13.09 -3.37
C ARG A 74 2.21 13.42 -1.88
N LYS A 75 2.05 12.42 -1.03
CA LYS A 75 2.11 12.58 0.42
C LYS A 75 3.10 11.60 1.03
N ALA A 76 3.88 12.10 1.97
CA ALA A 76 4.71 11.29 2.84
C ALA A 76 3.85 10.28 3.61
N ALA A 77 4.23 9.01 3.50
CA ALA A 77 3.56 7.87 4.07
C ALA A 77 4.58 6.91 4.66
N PHE A 78 4.13 6.15 5.64
CA PHE A 78 4.81 4.95 6.07
C PHE A 78 4.14 3.76 5.39
N ILE A 79 4.97 2.90 4.80
CA ILE A 79 4.57 1.61 4.24
C ILE A 79 5.24 0.56 5.13
N ASP A 80 4.43 -0.27 5.76
CA ASP A 80 4.92 -1.39 6.56
C ASP A 80 4.78 -2.67 5.75
N LEU A 81 5.87 -3.41 5.62
CA LEU A 81 5.92 -4.72 4.96
C LEU A 81 6.31 -5.80 5.97
N GLY A 82 5.47 -6.81 6.09
CA GLY A 82 5.71 -7.95 6.98
C GLY A 82 6.65 -8.99 6.36
N PRO A 83 6.78 -10.15 7.03
CA PRO A 83 7.57 -11.26 6.53
C PRO A 83 7.10 -11.74 5.15
N LEU A 84 8.06 -12.02 4.28
CA LEU A 84 7.80 -12.60 2.96
C LEU A 84 7.47 -14.10 3.09
N GLU A 85 6.32 -14.49 2.57
CA GLU A 85 5.89 -15.88 2.47
C GLU A 85 5.95 -16.35 1.02
N VAL A 86 6.66 -17.47 0.78
CA VAL A 86 6.65 -18.16 -0.50
C VAL A 86 5.52 -19.19 -0.49
N THR A 87 4.70 -19.16 -1.53
CA THR A 87 3.52 -20.01 -1.72
C THR A 87 3.61 -20.72 -3.06
N ASP A 88 2.77 -21.75 -3.28
CA ASP A 88 2.70 -22.45 -4.56
C ASP A 88 2.34 -21.51 -5.73
N ASP A 89 1.56 -20.45 -5.46
CA ASP A 89 1.08 -19.48 -6.45
C ASP A 89 2.00 -18.26 -6.64
N GLY A 90 3.11 -18.18 -5.89
CA GLY A 90 4.05 -17.06 -5.92
C GLY A 90 4.39 -16.54 -4.52
N LEU A 91 4.40 -15.22 -4.33
CA LEU A 91 4.79 -14.58 -3.06
C LEU A 91 3.61 -13.87 -2.42
N THR A 92 3.58 -13.87 -1.08
CA THR A 92 2.64 -13.07 -0.28
C THR A 92 3.41 -12.28 0.78
N VAL A 93 3.08 -11.00 0.93
CA VAL A 93 3.69 -10.10 1.92
C VAL A 93 2.58 -9.29 2.61
N PRO A 94 2.47 -9.32 3.95
CA PRO A 94 1.61 -8.39 4.67
C PRO A 94 2.02 -6.95 4.34
N VAL A 95 1.06 -6.12 3.96
CA VAL A 95 1.33 -4.71 3.65
C VAL A 95 0.32 -3.82 4.34
N SER A 96 0.82 -2.76 4.96
CA SER A 96 0.00 -1.69 5.50
C SER A 96 0.57 -0.34 5.09
N TRP A 97 -0.27 0.69 5.07
CA TRP A 97 0.24 2.06 4.94
C TRP A 97 -0.65 3.05 5.67
N HIS A 98 -0.01 4.12 6.12
CA HIS A 98 -0.67 5.28 6.72
C HIS A 98 0.15 6.54 6.46
N SER A 99 -0.45 7.71 6.66
CA SER A 99 0.31 8.95 6.47
C SER A 99 1.41 9.09 7.53
N ALA A 100 2.55 9.65 7.12
CA ALA A 100 3.63 10.05 8.02
C ALA A 100 3.34 11.39 8.73
N THR A 101 2.31 12.11 8.29
CA THR A 101 1.89 13.41 8.84
C THR A 101 0.39 13.41 9.10
N PHE A 102 -0.14 14.48 9.69
CA PHE A 102 -1.59 14.66 9.80
C PHE A 102 -2.18 14.94 8.42
N ALA A 103 -2.64 13.89 7.74
CA ALA A 103 -3.19 13.96 6.39
C ALA A 103 -4.67 13.51 6.37
N PRO A 104 -5.62 14.45 6.51
CA PRO A 104 -7.07 14.20 6.58
C PRO A 104 -7.66 13.27 5.51
N LEU A 105 -7.07 13.18 4.32
CA LEU A 105 -7.61 12.39 3.21
C LEU A 105 -6.81 11.12 2.92
N PHE A 106 -5.80 10.83 3.72
CA PHE A 106 -4.91 9.72 3.45
C PHE A 106 -5.55 8.39 3.90
N PRO A 107 -5.73 7.41 3.01
CA PRO A 107 -6.32 6.14 3.37
C PRO A 107 -5.36 5.36 4.26
N VAL A 108 -5.82 4.90 5.42
CA VAL A 108 -5.11 3.88 6.20
C VAL A 108 -5.50 2.52 5.63
N PHE A 109 -4.53 1.71 5.24
CA PHE A 109 -4.74 0.40 4.63
C PHE A 109 -4.02 -0.69 5.42
N VAL A 110 -4.65 -1.86 5.52
CA VAL A 110 -4.03 -3.10 6.02
C VAL A 110 -4.49 -4.25 5.12
N GLY A 111 -3.54 -5.06 4.66
CA GLY A 111 -3.82 -6.16 3.75
C GLY A 111 -2.58 -6.94 3.36
N GLN A 112 -2.59 -7.42 2.12
CA GLN A 112 -1.56 -8.29 1.55
C GLN A 112 -1.19 -7.79 0.15
N LEU A 113 0.10 -7.85 -0.17
CA LEU A 113 0.63 -7.83 -1.52
C LEU A 113 0.86 -9.27 -1.96
N ARG A 114 0.26 -9.68 -3.08
CA ARG A 114 0.53 -10.96 -3.73
C ARG A 114 1.22 -10.74 -5.05
N VAL A 115 2.27 -11.50 -5.29
CA VAL A 115 3.06 -11.50 -6.53
C VAL A 115 2.93 -12.86 -7.17
N GLY A 116 2.23 -12.93 -8.29
CA GLY A 116 2.14 -14.12 -9.12
C GLY A 116 2.78 -13.88 -10.49
N ARG A 117 3.04 -14.96 -11.23
CA ARG A 117 3.67 -14.88 -12.56
C ARG A 117 2.88 -14.01 -13.55
N GLY A 118 1.55 -13.95 -13.39
CA GLY A 118 0.64 -13.21 -14.28
C GLY A 118 0.14 -11.86 -13.73
N GLY A 119 0.58 -11.45 -12.54
CA GLY A 119 0.09 -10.21 -11.97
C GLY A 119 0.47 -9.95 -10.52
N LEU A 120 0.31 -8.68 -10.14
CA LEU A 120 0.34 -8.22 -8.76
C LEU A 120 -1.08 -8.00 -8.26
N VAL A 121 -1.31 -8.30 -6.99
CA VAL A 121 -2.58 -8.02 -6.31
C VAL A 121 -2.29 -7.34 -4.99
N VAL A 122 -2.99 -6.24 -4.72
CA VAL A 122 -3.16 -5.75 -3.36
C VAL A 122 -4.60 -5.99 -2.95
N ASP A 123 -4.80 -6.64 -1.82
CA ASP A 123 -6.12 -6.85 -1.24
C ASP A 123 -6.09 -6.70 0.27
N GLY A 124 -7.17 -6.13 0.80
CA GLY A 124 -7.26 -5.84 2.21
C GLY A 124 -8.43 -4.95 2.51
N ARG A 125 -8.25 -4.10 3.51
CA ARG A 125 -9.24 -3.13 3.94
C ARG A 125 -8.59 -1.77 4.11
N TYR A 126 -9.36 -0.73 3.81
CA TYR A 126 -8.99 0.62 4.21
C TYR A 126 -10.04 1.18 5.15
N THR A 127 -9.57 2.06 6.02
CA THR A 127 -10.41 2.82 6.94
C THR A 127 -10.49 4.26 6.44
N PRO A 128 -11.69 4.76 6.08
CA PRO A 128 -11.88 6.16 5.75
C PRO A 128 -11.44 7.05 6.92
N PRO A 129 -10.71 8.16 6.67
CA PRO A 129 -10.43 9.13 7.71
C PRO A 129 -11.73 9.83 8.19
N PHE A 130 -11.79 10.14 9.49
CA PHE A 130 -12.82 10.94 10.21
C PHE A 130 -14.14 10.32 10.67
N GLY A 131 -14.45 9.05 10.43
CA GLY A 131 -15.76 8.52 10.84
C GLY A 131 -16.91 9.41 10.34
N ARG A 132 -17.99 9.59 11.12
CA ARG A 132 -19.14 10.44 10.74
C ARG A 132 -19.01 11.93 11.12
N LEU A 133 -17.91 12.36 11.73
CA LEU A 133 -17.80 13.70 12.32
C LEU A 133 -16.87 14.62 11.52
N GLY A 134 -17.45 15.69 10.97
CA GLY A 134 -16.76 16.98 10.81
C GLY A 134 -16.47 17.50 9.40
N LEU A 135 -16.37 16.62 8.39
CA LEU A 135 -16.28 17.02 6.98
C LEU A 135 -17.06 16.02 6.15
N VAL A 136 -18.09 16.47 5.42
CA VAL A 136 -18.81 15.62 4.47
C VAL A 136 -17.92 15.42 3.25
N ILE A 137 -16.93 14.52 3.38
CA ILE A 137 -16.18 14.02 2.24
C ILE A 137 -16.96 12.83 1.70
N ASP A 138 -17.26 12.86 0.40
CA ASP A 138 -17.98 11.79 -0.28
C ASP A 138 -17.24 10.45 -0.11
N ALA A 139 -17.94 9.42 0.38
CA ALA A 139 -17.41 8.06 0.50
C ALA A 139 -16.94 7.51 -0.87
N THR A 140 -17.53 7.98 -1.96
CA THR A 140 -17.12 7.69 -3.33
C THR A 140 -15.74 8.28 -3.64
N LEU A 141 -15.48 9.52 -3.20
CA LEU A 141 -14.18 10.17 -3.33
C LEU A 141 -13.12 9.44 -2.52
N LEU A 142 -13.39 9.08 -1.26
CA LEU A 142 -12.43 8.33 -0.43
C LEU A 142 -12.11 6.96 -1.00
N ARG A 143 -13.14 6.25 -1.53
CA ARG A 143 -12.94 4.99 -2.25
C ARG A 143 -12.10 5.16 -3.50
N PHE A 144 -12.34 6.23 -4.25
CA PHE A 144 -11.57 6.55 -5.43
C PHE A 144 -10.10 6.81 -5.07
N ILE A 145 -9.84 7.65 -4.07
CA ILE A 145 -8.48 7.93 -3.58
C ILE A 145 -7.80 6.63 -3.14
N ALA A 146 -8.44 5.84 -2.27
CA ALA A 146 -7.88 4.58 -1.79
C ALA A 146 -7.52 3.61 -2.94
N ARG A 147 -8.42 3.47 -3.92
CA ARG A 147 -8.16 2.63 -5.10
C ARG A 147 -7.02 3.16 -5.93
N ARG A 148 -6.95 4.47 -6.17
CA ARG A 148 -5.90 5.08 -7.00
C ARG A 148 -4.53 5.04 -6.32
N THR A 149 -4.48 5.21 -4.99
CA THR A 149 -3.25 5.02 -4.20
C THR A 149 -2.75 3.58 -4.30
N ALA A 150 -3.63 2.59 -4.15
CA ALA A 150 -3.25 1.19 -4.32
C ALA A 150 -2.81 0.86 -5.76
N GLN A 151 -3.44 1.47 -6.77
CA GLN A 151 -3.01 1.33 -8.18
C GLN A 151 -1.62 1.94 -8.41
N ALA A 152 -1.37 3.15 -7.92
CA ALA A 152 -0.07 3.80 -8.05
C ALA A 152 1.03 3.03 -7.30
N PHE A 153 0.72 2.49 -6.12
CA PHE A 153 1.62 1.60 -5.40
C PHE A 153 1.94 0.34 -6.22
N LEU A 154 0.93 -0.35 -6.76
CA LEU A 154 1.16 -1.53 -7.61
C LEU A 154 1.94 -1.20 -8.88
N GLU A 155 1.71 -0.05 -9.49
CA GLU A 155 2.45 0.36 -10.67
C GLU A 155 3.93 0.62 -10.35
N ARG A 156 4.21 1.22 -9.19
CA ARG A 156 5.58 1.40 -8.71
C ARG A 156 6.28 0.05 -8.48
N VAL A 157 5.59 -0.91 -7.85
CA VAL A 157 6.12 -2.26 -7.62
C VAL A 157 6.36 -2.97 -8.97
N ALA A 158 5.39 -2.89 -9.89
CA ALA A 158 5.49 -3.51 -11.20
C ALA A 158 6.65 -2.95 -12.02
N ALA A 159 6.77 -1.63 -12.10
CA ALA A 159 7.85 -0.96 -12.83
C ALA A 159 9.23 -1.37 -12.30
N HIS A 160 9.37 -1.52 -10.97
CA HIS A 160 10.60 -2.01 -10.36
C HIS A 160 10.91 -3.45 -10.77
N PHE A 161 9.95 -4.37 -10.61
CA PHE A 161 10.17 -5.78 -10.96
C PHE A 161 10.40 -6.00 -12.46
N GLU A 162 9.72 -5.23 -13.32
CA GLU A 162 9.90 -5.28 -14.77
C GLU A 162 11.28 -4.77 -15.20
N ALA A 163 11.84 -3.78 -14.50
CA ALA A 163 13.21 -3.31 -14.75
C ALA A 163 14.29 -4.36 -14.42
N GLN A 164 13.96 -5.34 -13.58
CA GLN A 164 14.86 -6.45 -13.22
C GLN A 164 14.74 -7.66 -14.16
N LEU A 165 13.79 -7.63 -15.12
CA LEU A 165 13.71 -8.67 -16.14
C LEU A 165 14.93 -8.55 -17.08
N PRO A 166 15.59 -9.67 -17.43
CA PRO A 166 16.68 -9.64 -18.39
C PRO A 166 16.22 -9.03 -19.72
N ALA A 167 17.02 -8.13 -20.30
CA ALA A 167 16.73 -7.46 -21.57
C ALA A 167 16.47 -8.43 -22.75
N ASP A 168 16.92 -9.68 -22.65
CA ASP A 168 16.73 -10.73 -23.66
C ASP A 168 15.34 -11.37 -23.65
N ALA A 169 14.53 -11.20 -22.59
CA ALA A 169 13.15 -11.71 -22.57
C ALA A 169 12.18 -10.88 -23.45
N ALA A 170 12.57 -9.66 -23.86
CA ALA A 170 11.81 -8.79 -24.75
C ALA A 170 12.04 -9.07 -26.24
N ARG A 171 12.82 -10.11 -26.56
CA ARG A 171 13.33 -10.37 -27.92
C ARG A 171 13.08 -11.82 -28.35
N ASP A 172 11.85 -12.31 -28.17
CA ASP A 172 11.39 -13.50 -28.87
C ASP A 172 10.19 -13.10 -29.77
N PRO A 173 10.36 -13.10 -31.11
CA PRO A 173 9.31 -12.71 -32.07
C PRO A 173 8.20 -13.75 -32.23
#